data_AF-A0A7Y0BJ95-F1
#
_entry.id   AF-A0A7Y0BJ95-F1
#
_cell.length_a   1.000
_cell.length_b   1.000
_cell.length_c   1.000
_cell.angle_alpha   90.00
_cell.angle_beta   90.00
_cell.angle_gamma   90.00
#
_symmetry.space_group_name_H-M   'P 1'
#
loop_
_entity.id
_entity.type
_entity.pdbx_description
1 polymer ?
#
loop_
_entity_poly.entity_id
_entity_poly.type
_entity_poly.pdbx_seq_one_letter_code
_entity_poly.pdbx_strand_id
1 'polypeptide(L)'
;MDTTMTADMETEALQALFAETNYRLRESRKAVLQHYGVGTEADLLTKIELASVAEHPAYELYLSALILEQTRMQIRAELLAQLSGGAPQERPSISVHLGLKEQLDAHYGSRLLEPVRMAQDALMMSFDTGLVVEVRYFSRQEYSIMWTFGDALLRIDTAPTHPDCATFPHHLHRGESAAVDDPATSPDTDCWFHLSGLLKRLLQDPLLGALEASSASRQNATECCAAASNE
;
A
#
# COMPACT_ATOMS: atom_id res chain seq x y z
N MET A 1 -1.15 24.09 45.59
CA MET A 1 -1.28 24.60 44.22
C MET A 1 -0.29 23.79 43.41
N ASP A 2 -0.72 22.83 42.58
CA ASP A 2 0.03 22.45 41.36
C ASP A 2 -0.53 21.29 40.53
N THR A 3 -1.52 20.52 41.00
CA THR A 3 -2.03 19.39 40.19
C THR A 3 -2.93 19.85 39.03
N THR A 4 -3.70 20.93 39.23
CA THR A 4 -4.62 21.47 38.21
C THR A 4 -3.88 22.20 37.09
N MET A 5 -2.86 23.02 37.39
CA MET A 5 -2.05 23.69 36.36
C MET A 5 -1.28 22.70 35.48
N THR A 6 -0.80 21.59 36.04
CA THR A 6 -0.08 20.55 35.28
C THR A 6 -1.02 19.84 34.30
N ALA A 7 -2.25 19.52 34.73
CA ALA A 7 -3.25 18.89 33.87
C ALA A 7 -3.74 19.82 32.74
N ASP A 8 -3.86 21.12 33.00
CA ASP A 8 -4.23 22.10 31.98
C ASP A 8 -3.12 22.26 30.92
N MET A 9 -1.85 22.30 31.34
CA MET A 9 -0.70 22.34 30.41
C MET A 9 -0.56 21.07 29.56
N GLU A 10 -0.79 19.89 30.14
CA GLU A 10 -0.79 18.63 29.39
C GLU A 10 -1.92 18.61 28.33
N THR A 11 -3.07 19.20 28.66
CA THR A 11 -4.20 19.32 27.74
C THR A 11 -3.91 20.27 26.57
N GLU A 12 -3.31 21.43 26.84
CA GLU A 12 -2.91 22.38 25.80
C GLU A 12 -1.84 21.81 24.85
N ALA A 13 -0.82 21.14 25.41
CA ALA A 13 0.22 20.51 24.61
C ALA A 13 -0.34 19.41 23.69
N LEU A 14 -1.29 18.62 24.22
CA LEU A 14 -1.99 17.59 23.46
C LEU A 14 -2.81 18.20 22.32
N GLN A 15 -3.57 19.26 22.59
CA GLN A 15 -4.35 19.98 21.57
C GLN A 15 -3.45 20.56 20.47
N ALA A 16 -2.30 21.14 20.82
CA ALA A 16 -1.33 21.66 19.86
C ALA A 16 -0.77 20.56 18.96
N LEU A 17 -0.38 19.42 19.54
CA LEU A 17 0.11 18.26 18.79
C LEU A 17 -0.94 17.73 17.80
N PHE A 18 -2.20 17.65 18.22
CA PHE A 18 -3.30 17.22 17.34
C PHE A 18 -3.55 18.21 16.20
N ALA A 19 -3.53 19.52 16.48
CA ALA A 19 -3.71 20.55 15.47
C ALA A 19 -2.59 20.50 14.42
N GLU A 20 -1.35 20.37 14.87
CA GLU A 20 -0.18 20.24 14.00
C GLU A 20 -0.27 18.97 13.15
N THR A 21 -0.61 17.83 13.75
CA THR A 21 -0.75 16.56 13.04
C THR A 21 -1.84 16.63 11.96
N ASN A 22 -3.01 17.18 12.29
CA ASN A 22 -4.10 17.40 11.33
C ASN A 22 -3.69 18.31 10.16
N TYR A 23 -2.97 19.39 10.47
CA TYR A 23 -2.46 20.31 9.47
C TYR A 23 -1.49 19.61 8.51
N ARG A 24 -0.52 18.86 9.05
CA ARG A 24 0.46 18.11 8.25
C ARG A 24 -0.20 17.09 7.33
N LEU A 25 -1.17 16.32 7.82
CA LEU A 25 -1.91 15.34 7.01
C LEU A 25 -2.70 16.02 5.89
N ARG A 26 -3.36 17.15 6.20
CA ARG A 26 -4.10 17.94 5.22
C ARG A 26 -3.20 18.49 4.13
N GLU A 27 -2.06 19.09 4.48
CA GLU A 27 -1.16 19.64 3.47
C GLU A 27 -0.47 18.55 2.65
N SER A 28 -0.16 17.39 3.25
CA SER A 28 0.37 16.23 2.52
C SER A 28 -0.62 15.72 1.47
N ARG A 29 -1.88 15.50 1.87
CA ARG A 29 -2.98 15.14 0.94
C ARG A 29 -3.14 16.17 -0.17
N LYS A 30 -3.15 17.45 0.19
CA LYS A 30 -3.30 18.55 -0.79
C LYS A 30 -2.14 18.58 -1.78
N ALA A 31 -0.91 18.38 -1.34
CA ALA A 31 0.27 18.36 -2.22
C ALA A 31 0.16 17.23 -3.26
N VAL A 32 -0.31 16.06 -2.85
CA VAL A 32 -0.57 14.92 -3.75
C VAL A 32 -1.61 15.28 -4.83
N LEU A 33 -2.76 15.82 -4.44
CA LEU A 33 -3.82 16.18 -5.39
C LEU A 33 -3.38 17.33 -6.33
N GLN A 34 -2.63 18.30 -5.81
CA GLN A 34 -2.09 19.41 -6.60
C GLN A 34 -1.09 18.95 -7.65
N HIS A 35 -0.30 17.91 -7.39
CA HIS A 35 0.62 17.33 -8.37
C HIS A 35 -0.09 16.92 -9.67
N TYR A 36 -1.32 16.42 -9.56
CA TYR A 36 -2.14 16.02 -10.70
C TYR A 36 -3.14 17.10 -11.15
N GLY A 37 -3.10 18.29 -10.55
CA GLY A 37 -4.01 19.39 -10.87
C GLY A 37 -5.48 19.06 -10.62
N VAL A 38 -5.77 18.29 -9.56
CA VAL A 38 -7.12 17.87 -9.17
C VAL A 38 -7.50 18.38 -7.78
N GLY A 39 -8.80 18.50 -7.52
CA GLY A 39 -9.31 18.96 -6.22
C GLY A 39 -9.64 17.82 -5.25
N THR A 40 -9.92 16.63 -5.77
CA THR A 40 -10.38 15.47 -5.01
C THR A 40 -9.72 14.18 -5.48
N GLU A 41 -9.75 13.14 -4.63
CA GLU A 41 -9.30 11.80 -4.96
C GLU A 41 -10.14 11.19 -6.08
N ALA A 42 -11.45 11.45 -6.10
CA ALA A 42 -12.35 10.98 -7.17
C ALA A 42 -11.95 11.55 -8.54
N ASP A 43 -11.55 12.82 -8.60
CA ASP A 43 -11.04 13.43 -9.82
C ASP A 43 -9.72 12.78 -10.25
N LEU A 44 -8.85 12.40 -9.31
CA LEU A 44 -7.61 11.67 -9.62
C LEU A 44 -7.91 10.29 -10.18
N LEU A 45 -8.81 9.54 -9.53
CA LEU A 45 -9.23 8.22 -9.98
C LEU A 45 -9.82 8.27 -11.39
N THR A 46 -10.66 9.27 -11.67
CA THR A 46 -11.23 9.50 -13.01
C THR A 46 -10.12 9.72 -14.05
N LYS A 47 -9.05 10.46 -13.71
CA LYS A 47 -7.91 10.65 -14.63
C LYS A 47 -7.14 9.35 -14.88
N ILE A 48 -7.03 8.47 -13.87
CA ILE A 48 -6.41 7.15 -13.98
C ILE A 48 -7.25 6.25 -14.89
N GLU A 49 -8.56 6.16 -14.64
CA GLU A 49 -9.52 5.39 -15.44
C GLU A 49 -9.51 5.80 -16.92
N LEU A 50 -9.42 7.10 -17.19
CA LEU A 50 -9.37 7.66 -18.54
C LEU A 50 -7.96 7.62 -19.17
N ALA A 51 -6.98 7.00 -18.52
CA ALA A 51 -5.57 6.96 -18.93
C ALA A 51 -4.99 8.35 -19.27
N SER A 52 -5.51 9.41 -18.61
CA SER A 52 -5.04 10.79 -18.79
C SER A 52 -3.75 11.07 -18.03
N VAL A 53 -3.39 10.18 -17.10
CA VAL A 53 -2.13 10.12 -16.39
C VAL A 53 -1.64 8.67 -16.40
N ALA A 54 -0.33 8.45 -16.29
CA ALA A 54 0.20 7.11 -16.12
C ALA A 54 -0.35 6.48 -14.83
N GLU A 55 -0.78 5.23 -14.90
CA GLU A 55 -1.35 4.49 -13.76
C GLU A 55 -0.43 4.52 -12.54
N HIS A 56 0.87 4.27 -12.74
CA HIS A 56 1.87 4.40 -11.70
C HIS A 56 2.77 5.60 -11.96
N PRO A 57 3.09 6.43 -10.94
CA PRO A 57 2.71 6.27 -9.52
C PRO A 57 1.34 6.88 -9.15
N ALA A 58 0.46 7.18 -10.11
CA ALA A 58 -0.78 7.91 -9.84
C ALA A 58 -1.73 7.16 -8.90
N TYR A 59 -1.85 5.83 -9.04
CA TYR A 59 -2.70 5.00 -8.20
C TYR A 59 -2.16 4.90 -6.77
N GLU A 60 -0.84 4.76 -6.59
CA GLU A 60 -0.22 4.81 -5.25
C GLU A 60 -0.49 6.14 -4.55
N LEU A 61 -0.39 7.25 -5.30
CA LEU A 61 -0.64 8.57 -4.78
C LEU A 61 -2.13 8.82 -4.50
N TYR A 62 -3.03 8.26 -5.32
CA TYR A 62 -4.46 8.21 -5.03
C TYR A 62 -4.75 7.50 -3.69
N LEU A 63 -4.20 6.29 -3.49
CA LEU A 63 -4.33 5.55 -2.23
C LEU A 63 -3.75 6.35 -1.06
N SER A 64 -2.60 7.00 -1.27
CA SER A 64 -1.98 7.85 -0.25
C SER A 64 -2.91 8.97 0.18
N ALA A 65 -3.55 9.67 -0.76
CA ALA A 65 -4.49 10.75 -0.45
C ALA A 65 -5.70 10.24 0.37
N LEU A 66 -6.25 9.07 0.01
CA LEU A 66 -7.34 8.43 0.75
C LEU A 66 -6.93 8.05 2.18
N ILE A 67 -5.78 7.40 2.35
CA ILE A 67 -5.28 6.95 3.66
C ILE A 67 -4.98 8.15 4.56
N LEU A 68 -4.39 9.21 4.01
CA LEU A 68 -4.12 10.46 4.73
C LEU A 68 -5.42 11.12 5.21
N GLU A 69 -6.45 11.18 4.36
CA GLU A 69 -7.75 11.76 4.74
C GLU A 69 -8.47 10.92 5.79
N GLN A 70 -8.47 9.60 5.64
CA GLN A 70 -9.05 8.68 6.61
C GLN A 70 -8.36 8.80 7.98
N THR A 71 -7.03 8.79 8.00
CA THR A 71 -6.23 8.97 9.22
C THR A 71 -6.54 10.31 9.87
N ARG A 72 -6.64 11.39 9.08
CA ARG A 72 -7.01 12.72 9.58
C ARG A 72 -8.40 12.72 10.21
N MET A 73 -9.38 12.08 9.59
CA MET A 73 -10.74 11.94 10.12
C MET A 73 -10.76 11.14 11.43
N GLN A 74 -10.01 10.04 11.52
CA GLN A 74 -9.90 9.21 12.72
C GLN A 74 -9.27 9.97 13.89
N ILE A 75 -8.15 10.67 13.66
CA ILE A 75 -7.50 11.52 14.66
C ILE A 75 -8.46 12.60 15.17
N ARG A 76 -9.23 13.23 14.27
CA ARG A 76 -10.22 14.24 14.65
C ARG A 76 -11.35 13.65 15.49
N ALA A 77 -11.84 12.47 15.12
CA ALA A 77 -12.88 11.77 15.89
C ALA A 77 -12.38 11.37 17.29
N GLU A 78 -11.14 10.90 17.40
CA GLU A 78 -10.52 10.54 18.68
C GLU A 78 -10.36 11.76 19.59
N LEU A 79 -9.89 12.90 19.06
CA LEU A 79 -9.79 14.14 19.82
C LEU A 79 -11.16 14.57 20.37
N LEU A 80 -12.20 14.51 19.55
CA LEU A 80 -13.56 14.86 19.99
C LEU A 80 -14.04 13.92 21.10
N ALA A 81 -13.75 12.62 21.00
CA ALA A 81 -14.10 11.65 22.03
C ALA A 81 -13.34 11.91 23.35
N GLN A 82 -12.05 12.23 23.29
CA GLN A 82 -11.23 12.57 24.46
C GLN A 82 -11.72 13.85 25.14
N LEU A 83 -12.03 14.90 24.38
CA LEU A 83 -12.54 16.18 24.92
C LEU A 83 -13.94 16.07 25.50
N SER A 84 -14.75 15.12 25.01
CA SER A 84 -16.14 14.91 25.48
C SER A 84 -16.23 14.04 26.74
N GLY A 85 -15.11 13.56 27.30
CA GLY A 85 -15.08 12.76 28.52
C GLY A 85 -15.72 11.36 28.39
N GLY A 86 -15.85 10.84 27.17
CA GLY A 86 -16.44 9.52 26.92
C GLY A 86 -15.56 8.39 27.47
N ALA A 87 -16.17 7.36 28.08
CA ALA A 87 -15.46 6.14 28.46
C ALA A 87 -14.72 5.55 27.25
N PRO A 88 -13.56 4.90 27.43
CA PRO A 88 -12.85 4.25 26.35
C PRO A 88 -13.68 3.06 25.84
N GLN A 89 -14.60 3.31 24.91
CA GLN A 89 -15.21 2.26 24.12
C GLN A 89 -14.14 1.64 23.22
N GLU A 90 -14.30 0.36 22.87
CA GLU A 90 -13.41 -0.40 21.97
C GLU A 90 -12.90 0.51 20.86
N ARG A 91 -11.65 0.94 20.99
CA ARG A 91 -11.08 1.95 20.11
C ARG A 91 -10.87 1.26 18.76
N PRO A 92 -11.61 1.62 17.70
CA PRO A 92 -11.24 1.14 16.38
C PRO A 92 -9.78 1.56 16.14
N SER A 93 -8.95 0.64 15.65
CA SER A 93 -7.53 0.92 15.40
C SER A 93 -7.41 2.22 14.61
N ILE A 94 -6.61 3.15 15.11
CA ILE A 94 -6.41 4.50 14.55
C ILE A 94 -6.03 4.47 13.06
N SER A 95 -5.51 3.34 12.57
CA SER A 95 -5.31 3.07 11.14
C SER A 95 -5.26 1.57 10.92
N VAL A 96 -5.75 1.08 9.77
CA VAL A 96 -5.55 -0.32 9.33
C VAL A 96 -4.06 -0.65 9.31
N HIS A 97 -3.21 0.30 8.90
CA HIS A 97 -1.76 0.12 8.87
C HIS A 97 -1.16 -0.06 10.26
N LEU A 98 -1.70 0.60 11.30
CA LEU A 98 -1.21 0.42 12.67
C LEU A 98 -1.49 -1.01 13.16
N GLY A 99 -2.72 -1.50 12.96
CA GLY A 99 -3.08 -2.87 13.32
C GLY A 99 -2.28 -3.92 12.53
N LEU A 100 -2.10 -3.71 11.22
CA LEU A 100 -1.28 -4.58 10.38
C LEU A 100 0.19 -4.56 10.82
N LYS A 101 0.76 -3.41 11.15
CA LYS A 101 2.15 -3.30 11.63
C LYS A 101 2.40 -4.20 12.85
N GLU A 102 1.53 -4.10 13.86
CA GLU A 102 1.67 -4.90 15.09
C GLU A 102 1.62 -6.40 14.79
N GLN A 103 0.68 -6.83 13.94
CA GLN A 103 0.55 -8.22 13.54
C GLN A 103 1.76 -8.70 12.71
N LEU A 104 2.28 -7.86 11.81
CA LEU A 104 3.45 -8.17 10.99
C LEU A 104 4.72 -8.31 11.85
N ASP A 105 4.97 -7.38 12.78
CA ASP A 105 6.10 -7.47 13.70
C ASP A 105 6.01 -8.74 14.56
N ALA A 106 4.82 -9.07 15.07
CA ALA A 106 4.61 -10.26 15.88
C ALA A 106 4.79 -11.56 15.08
N HIS A 107 4.31 -11.61 13.84
CA HIS A 107 4.30 -12.83 13.02
C HIS A 107 5.62 -13.07 12.28
N TYR A 108 6.24 -12.01 11.76
CA TYR A 108 7.43 -12.09 10.89
C TYR A 108 8.70 -11.54 11.54
N GLY A 109 8.67 -11.12 12.81
CA GLY A 109 9.81 -10.46 13.47
C GLY A 109 11.16 -11.17 13.36
N SER A 110 11.19 -12.50 13.32
CA SER A 110 12.43 -13.28 13.15
C SER A 110 12.99 -13.32 11.73
N ARG A 111 12.18 -12.93 10.73
CA ARG A 111 12.52 -12.89 9.30
C ARG A 111 12.74 -11.46 8.80
N LEU A 112 12.34 -10.46 9.56
CA LEU A 112 12.52 -9.05 9.25
C LEU A 112 13.94 -8.59 9.58
N LEU A 113 14.57 -7.84 8.68
CA LEU A 113 15.87 -7.20 8.92
C LEU A 113 15.78 -6.04 9.91
N GLU A 114 14.62 -5.38 9.95
CA GLU A 114 14.28 -4.31 10.86
C GLU A 114 12.77 -4.37 11.16
N PRO A 115 12.29 -3.86 12.31
CA PRO A 115 10.87 -3.76 12.58
C PRO A 115 10.13 -3.05 11.44
N VAL A 116 8.87 -3.44 11.20
CA VAL A 116 8.08 -2.87 10.11
C VAL A 116 8.03 -1.36 10.24
N ARG A 117 8.41 -0.64 9.18
CA ARG A 117 8.34 0.83 9.17
C ARG A 117 6.96 1.26 8.69
N MET A 118 6.43 2.31 9.30
CA MET A 118 5.15 2.88 8.93
C MET A 118 5.37 4.34 8.53
N ALA A 119 5.09 4.65 7.27
CA ALA A 119 4.91 6.01 6.78
C ALA A 119 3.49 6.50 7.13
N GLN A 120 3.13 7.71 6.71
CA GLN A 120 1.77 8.22 6.95
C GLN A 120 0.71 7.45 6.14
N ASP A 121 1.12 6.83 5.04
CA ASP A 121 0.29 6.23 4.00
C ASP A 121 0.66 4.79 3.65
N ALA A 122 1.78 4.26 4.17
CA ALA A 122 2.31 2.98 3.75
C ALA A 122 3.02 2.20 4.88
N LEU A 123 3.10 0.88 4.72
CA LEU A 123 3.97 0.00 5.48
C LEU A 123 5.14 -0.48 4.62
N MET A 124 6.33 -0.54 5.22
CA MET A 124 7.55 -0.97 4.54
C MET A 124 8.21 -2.08 5.35
N MET A 125 8.53 -3.16 4.65
CA MET A 125 9.12 -4.38 5.20
C MET A 125 10.39 -4.73 4.43
N SER A 126 11.40 -5.23 5.12
CA SER A 126 12.62 -5.78 4.51
C SER A 126 12.93 -7.11 5.16
N PHE A 127 12.99 -8.18 4.37
CA PHE A 127 13.18 -9.54 4.85
C PHE A 127 14.62 -10.01 4.66
N ASP A 128 15.03 -10.98 5.47
CA ASP A 128 16.33 -11.66 5.43
C ASP A 128 16.65 -12.34 4.08
N THR A 129 15.63 -12.54 3.24
CA THR A 129 15.75 -13.08 1.89
C THR A 129 16.20 -12.05 0.85
N GLY A 130 16.19 -10.75 1.18
CA GLY A 130 16.35 -9.66 0.22
C GLY A 130 15.04 -9.19 -0.42
N LEU A 131 13.89 -9.75 -0.01
CA LEU A 131 12.57 -9.24 -0.38
C LEU A 131 12.29 -7.91 0.36
N VAL A 132 11.98 -6.86 -0.38
CA VAL A 132 11.55 -5.56 0.17
C VAL A 132 10.14 -5.30 -0.31
N VAL A 133 9.22 -4.99 0.62
CA VAL A 133 7.79 -4.86 0.33
C VAL A 133 7.27 -3.53 0.84
N GLU A 134 6.47 -2.85 0.02
CA GLU A 134 5.76 -1.62 0.34
C GLU A 134 4.26 -1.85 0.13
N VAL A 135 3.46 -1.52 1.14
CA VAL A 135 2.02 -1.78 1.18
C VAL A 135 1.28 -0.47 1.44
N ARG A 136 0.38 -0.11 0.52
CA ARG A 136 -0.68 0.88 0.74
C ARG A 136 -2.02 0.16 0.72
N TYR A 137 -2.66 0.05 1.87
CA TYR A 137 -3.92 -0.68 2.02
C TYR A 137 -5.00 0.26 2.55
N PHE A 138 -5.84 0.79 1.65
CA PHE A 138 -6.95 1.65 2.05
C PHE A 138 -8.20 0.82 2.38
N SER A 139 -8.56 -0.11 1.50
CA SER A 139 -9.72 -0.98 1.66
C SER A 139 -9.47 -2.34 1.00
N ARG A 140 -10.40 -3.26 1.14
CA ARG A 140 -10.35 -4.55 0.42
C ARG A 140 -10.49 -4.38 -1.09
N GLN A 141 -11.01 -3.24 -1.54
CA GLN A 141 -11.20 -2.93 -2.95
C GLN A 141 -10.09 -2.03 -3.50
N GLU A 142 -9.29 -1.42 -2.61
CA GLU A 142 -8.34 -0.36 -2.96
C GLU A 142 -7.04 -0.56 -2.19
N TYR A 143 -6.06 -1.16 -2.85
CA TYR A 143 -4.73 -1.38 -2.30
C TYR A 143 -3.68 -1.48 -3.40
N SER A 144 -2.42 -1.28 -3.02
CA SER A 144 -1.24 -1.54 -3.84
C SER A 144 -0.17 -2.17 -2.96
N ILE A 145 0.34 -3.32 -3.39
CA ILE A 145 1.41 -4.08 -2.75
C ILE A 145 2.52 -4.22 -3.77
N MET A 146 3.58 -3.45 -3.57
CA MET A 146 4.76 -3.42 -4.42
C MET A 146 5.91 -4.13 -3.71
N TRP A 147 6.72 -4.88 -4.45
CA TRP A 147 7.92 -5.46 -3.89
C TRP A 147 9.08 -5.50 -4.88
N THR A 148 10.29 -5.49 -4.32
CA THR A 148 11.52 -5.74 -5.05
C THR A 148 12.21 -7.00 -4.56
N PHE A 149 12.86 -7.69 -5.49
CA PHE A 149 13.71 -8.84 -5.21
C PHE A 149 14.83 -8.92 -6.26
N GLY A 150 16.07 -8.63 -5.83
CA GLY A 150 17.16 -8.38 -6.77
C GLY A 150 16.84 -7.19 -7.67
N ASP A 151 16.92 -7.37 -8.99
CA ASP A 151 16.60 -6.34 -9.98
C ASP A 151 15.12 -6.33 -10.39
N ALA A 152 14.30 -7.24 -9.86
CA ALA A 152 12.89 -7.34 -10.22
C ALA A 152 12.04 -6.39 -9.38
N LEU A 153 11.12 -5.67 -10.03
CA LEU A 153 10.06 -4.87 -9.42
C LEU A 153 8.72 -5.43 -9.85
N LEU A 154 7.90 -5.83 -8.89
CA LEU A 154 6.57 -6.37 -9.11
C LEU A 154 5.56 -5.63 -8.24
N ARG A 155 4.30 -5.63 -8.67
CA ARG A 155 3.20 -5.00 -7.95
C ARG A 155 1.92 -5.77 -8.16
N ILE A 156 1.14 -5.92 -7.10
CA ILE A 156 -0.27 -6.28 -7.19
C ILE A 156 -1.07 -5.09 -6.68
N ASP A 157 -2.02 -4.62 -7.47
CA ASP A 157 -2.90 -3.53 -7.08
C ASP A 157 -4.28 -3.68 -7.73
N THR A 158 -5.15 -2.74 -7.41
CA THR A 158 -6.57 -2.70 -7.82
C THR A 158 -6.90 -1.48 -8.67
N ALA A 159 -5.94 -0.92 -9.41
CA ALA A 159 -6.18 0.19 -10.31
C ALA A 159 -7.26 -0.18 -11.35
N PRO A 160 -8.24 0.70 -11.63
CA PRO A 160 -9.35 0.41 -12.53
C PRO A 160 -8.99 0.57 -14.02
N THR A 161 -7.83 0.06 -14.44
CA THR A 161 -7.23 0.27 -15.78
C THR A 161 -7.14 -1.02 -16.61
N HIS A 162 -7.26 -2.19 -15.97
CA HIS A 162 -7.07 -3.50 -16.59
C HIS A 162 -8.33 -4.39 -16.52
N PRO A 163 -9.48 -3.98 -17.10
CA PRO A 163 -10.73 -4.73 -17.02
C PRO A 163 -10.68 -6.10 -17.73
N ASP A 164 -9.69 -6.31 -18.59
CA ASP A 164 -9.52 -7.56 -19.34
C ASP A 164 -8.81 -8.67 -18.55
N CYS A 165 -8.20 -8.35 -17.40
CA CYS A 165 -7.62 -9.37 -16.51
C CYS A 165 -8.72 -10.24 -15.89
N ALA A 166 -8.52 -11.56 -15.88
CA ALA A 166 -9.50 -12.50 -15.34
C ALA A 166 -9.73 -12.30 -13.83
N THR A 167 -8.73 -11.73 -13.15
CA THR A 167 -8.75 -11.41 -11.73
C THR A 167 -9.20 -9.97 -11.44
N PHE A 168 -9.70 -9.22 -12.42
CA PHE A 168 -10.16 -7.84 -12.18
C PHE A 168 -11.11 -7.75 -10.96
N PRO A 169 -10.89 -6.81 -10.00
CA PRO A 169 -10.05 -5.60 -10.12
C PRO A 169 -8.55 -5.79 -9.86
N HIS A 170 -8.11 -6.92 -9.32
CA HIS A 170 -6.72 -7.12 -8.93
C HIS A 170 -5.91 -7.75 -10.07
N HIS A 171 -4.69 -7.30 -10.24
CA HIS A 171 -3.82 -7.74 -11.32
C HIS A 171 -2.35 -7.59 -10.91
N LEU A 172 -1.47 -8.33 -11.58
CA LEU A 172 -0.05 -8.36 -11.31
C LEU A 172 0.72 -7.61 -12.41
N HIS A 173 1.51 -6.63 -12.01
CA HIS A 173 2.50 -5.96 -12.84
C HIS A 173 3.89 -6.59 -12.67
N ARG A 174 4.59 -6.77 -13.79
CA ARG A 174 5.97 -7.30 -13.84
C ARG A 174 6.86 -6.33 -14.62
N GLY A 175 7.38 -5.32 -13.92
CA GLY A 175 8.07 -4.19 -14.56
C GLY A 175 7.17 -3.48 -15.59
N GLU A 176 7.73 -3.13 -16.75
CA GLU A 176 7.03 -2.45 -17.84
C GLU A 176 6.15 -3.37 -18.71
N SER A 177 6.02 -4.65 -18.34
CA SER A 177 5.17 -5.60 -19.07
C SER A 177 3.70 -5.32 -18.80
N ALA A 178 2.82 -5.71 -19.73
CA ALA A 178 1.38 -5.64 -19.50
C ALA A 178 0.98 -6.37 -18.22
N ALA A 179 -0.02 -5.83 -17.53
CA ALA A 179 -0.63 -6.49 -16.38
C ALA A 179 -1.11 -7.89 -16.75
N VAL A 180 -0.89 -8.84 -15.85
CA VAL A 180 -1.33 -10.23 -15.97
C VAL A 180 -2.26 -10.58 -14.81
N ASP A 181 -2.96 -11.69 -14.94
CA ASP A 181 -3.79 -12.22 -13.86
C ASP A 181 -2.98 -12.38 -12.57
N ASP A 182 -3.58 -12.00 -11.45
CA ASP A 182 -2.98 -12.15 -10.12
C ASP A 182 -3.03 -13.62 -9.67
N PRO A 183 -1.88 -14.31 -9.56
CA PRO A 183 -1.85 -15.73 -9.19
C PRO A 183 -1.84 -15.95 -7.66
N ALA A 184 -1.74 -14.88 -6.88
CA ALA A 184 -1.31 -14.93 -5.49
C ALA A 184 -2.40 -14.49 -4.52
N THR A 185 -3.17 -13.45 -4.85
CA THR A 185 -4.23 -12.96 -3.97
C THR A 185 -5.58 -13.60 -4.28
N SER A 186 -6.53 -13.40 -3.38
CA SER A 186 -7.92 -13.81 -3.58
C SER A 186 -8.82 -12.71 -3.00
N PRO A 187 -9.75 -12.17 -3.80
CA PRO A 187 -10.74 -11.24 -3.27
C PRO A 187 -11.57 -12.07 -2.30
N ASP A 188 -11.85 -11.57 -1.10
CA ASP A 188 -12.58 -12.43 -0.15
C ASP A 188 -12.22 -12.24 1.32
N THR A 189 -10.96 -11.91 1.55
CA THR A 189 -10.30 -12.17 2.84
C THR A 189 -10.14 -10.90 3.67
N ASP A 190 -10.05 -11.07 4.99
CA ASP A 190 -9.64 -9.97 5.86
C ASP A 190 -8.23 -9.49 5.48
N CYS A 191 -7.96 -8.20 5.71
CA CYS A 191 -6.71 -7.55 5.33
C CYS A 191 -5.46 -8.30 5.83
N TRP A 192 -5.52 -8.89 7.02
CA TRP A 192 -4.43 -9.69 7.56
C TRP A 192 -4.19 -10.97 6.76
N PHE A 193 -5.24 -11.75 6.49
CA PHE A 193 -5.12 -13.01 5.74
C PHE A 193 -4.71 -12.76 4.30
N HIS A 194 -5.17 -11.66 3.73
CA HIS A 194 -4.74 -11.21 2.41
C HIS A 194 -3.23 -10.95 2.38
N LEU A 195 -2.75 -10.04 3.22
CA LEU A 195 -1.34 -9.64 3.21
C LEU A 195 -0.42 -10.78 3.66
N SER A 196 -0.73 -11.47 4.76
CA SER A 196 0.09 -12.58 5.26
C SER A 196 0.11 -13.77 4.29
N GLY A 197 -1.00 -14.04 3.60
CA GLY A 197 -1.07 -15.05 2.54
C GLY A 197 -0.15 -14.74 1.37
N LEU A 198 -0.14 -13.49 0.91
CA LEU A 198 0.78 -13.03 -0.13
C LEU A 198 2.23 -13.09 0.34
N LEU A 199 2.56 -12.54 1.52
CA LEU A 199 3.92 -12.55 2.06
C LEU A 199 4.46 -13.97 2.21
N LYS A 200 3.63 -14.92 2.65
CA LYS A 200 4.00 -16.33 2.73
C LYS A 200 4.39 -16.90 1.35
N ARG A 201 3.69 -16.52 0.29
CA ARG A 201 4.02 -16.92 -1.09
C ARG A 201 5.30 -16.23 -1.57
N LEU A 202 5.45 -14.93 -1.35
CA LEU A 202 6.63 -14.17 -1.77
C LEU A 202 7.92 -14.64 -1.08
N LEU A 203 7.83 -15.09 0.17
CA LEU A 203 8.96 -15.69 0.89
C LEU A 203 9.40 -17.05 0.32
N GLN A 204 8.56 -17.70 -0.49
CA GLN A 204 8.87 -18.97 -1.17
C GLN A 204 9.26 -18.75 -2.64
N ASP A 205 8.52 -17.89 -3.33
CA ASP A 205 8.72 -17.52 -4.73
C ASP A 205 8.45 -16.01 -4.91
N PRO A 206 9.46 -15.16 -4.74
CA PRO A 206 9.30 -13.70 -4.84
C PRO A 206 9.03 -13.24 -6.27
N LEU A 207 9.23 -14.11 -7.27
CA LEU A 207 8.95 -13.83 -8.67
C LEU A 207 7.60 -14.38 -9.12
N LEU A 208 6.85 -15.09 -8.26
CA LEU A 208 5.54 -15.66 -8.59
C LEU A 208 5.55 -16.38 -9.96
N GLY A 209 6.57 -17.18 -10.24
CA GLY A 209 6.70 -17.94 -11.49
C GLY A 209 7.25 -17.17 -12.71
N ALA A 210 7.77 -15.94 -12.56
CA ALA A 210 8.24 -15.15 -13.72
C ALA A 210 9.44 -15.73 -14.49
N LEU A 211 10.26 -16.59 -13.87
CA LEU A 211 11.49 -17.10 -14.52
C LEU A 211 11.19 -18.04 -15.71
N GLU A 212 10.05 -18.70 -15.73
CA GLU A 212 9.65 -19.64 -16.80
C GLU A 212 9.36 -18.92 -18.14
N ALA A 213 8.98 -17.65 -18.12
CA ALA A 213 8.66 -16.90 -19.34
C ALA A 213 9.90 -16.39 -20.10
N SER A 214 11.04 -16.21 -19.43
CA SER A 214 12.29 -15.75 -20.05
C SER A 214 13.08 -16.88 -20.73
N SER A 215 12.90 -18.13 -20.30
CA SER A 215 13.54 -19.30 -20.91
C SER A 215 12.81 -19.75 -22.19
N ALA A 216 11.47 -19.73 -22.19
CA ALA A 216 10.67 -20.08 -23.37
C ALA A 216 10.85 -19.10 -24.55
N SER A 217 11.04 -17.80 -24.26
CA SER A 217 11.30 -16.78 -25.28
C SER A 217 12.71 -16.86 -25.87
N ARG A 218 13.71 -17.33 -25.11
CA ARG A 218 15.07 -17.59 -25.63
C ARG A 218 15.18 -18.87 -26.45
N GLN A 219 14.42 -19.91 -26.10
CA GLN A 219 14.41 -21.15 -26.89
C GLN A 219 13.78 -20.94 -28.27
N ASN A 220 12.67 -20.19 -28.38
CA ASN A 220 12.07 -19.85 -29.67
C ASN A 220 12.98 -18.99 -30.57
N ALA A 221 13.77 -18.08 -29.99
CA ALA A 221 14.73 -17.28 -30.77
C ALA A 221 15.92 -18.12 -31.29
N THR A 222 16.32 -19.15 -30.55
CA THR A 222 17.45 -20.01 -30.94
C THR A 222 17.04 -21.02 -32.03
N GLU A 223 15.80 -21.52 -32.01
CA GLU A 223 15.27 -22.41 -33.05
C GLU A 223 15.00 -21.69 -34.37
N CYS A 224 14.60 -20.42 -34.33
CA CYS A 224 14.34 -19.63 -35.55
C CYS A 224 15.65 -19.26 -36.29
N CYS A 225 16.77 -19.04 -35.58
CA CYS A 225 18.08 -18.84 -36.21
C CYS A 225 18.68 -20.13 -36.79
N ALA A 226 18.38 -21.30 -36.22
CA ALA A 226 18.84 -22.59 -36.73
C ALA A 226 18.13 -22.98 -38.04
N ALA A 227 16.85 -22.61 -38.21
CA ALA A 227 16.10 -22.87 -39.43
C ALA A 227 16.51 -21.97 -40.62
N ALA A 228 16.99 -20.75 -40.36
CA ALA A 228 17.40 -19.80 -41.40
C ALA A 228 18.82 -20.01 -41.97
N SER A 229 19.55 -21.03 -41.50
CA SER A 229 20.92 -21.33 -41.95
C SER A 229 21.01 -22.53 -42.91
N ASN A 230 19.87 -23.03 -43.39
CA ASN A 230 19.77 -24.25 -44.21
C ASN A 230 18.91 -24.09 -45.47
N GLU A 231 18.91 -22.89 -46.06
CA GLU A 231 18.42 -22.63 -47.43
C GLU A 231 19.49 -21.93 -48.27
#